data_AF-A0A496ZAR5-F1
#
_entry.id   AF-A0A496ZAR5-F1
#
_cell.length_a   1.000
_cell.length_b   1.000
_cell.length_c   1.000
_cell.angle_alpha   90.00
_cell.angle_beta   90.00
_cell.angle_gamma   90.00
#
_symmetry.space_group_name_H-M   'P 1'
#
loop_
_entity.id
_entity.type
_entity.pdbx_description
1 polymer ?
#
loop_
_entity_poly.entity_id
_entity_poly.type
_entity_poly.pdbx_seq_one_letter_code
_entity_poly.pdbx_strand_id
1 'polypeptide(L)'
;MTYSRFEDLPVWQEAIRLADGIYDFTEKHKKVLSYSLRDQIERAALSVSNNVAEGFERGTTNELLMFIYIARGSAGEVRSMLCFIERRQGFINLKSQISDLKSIAESCSRQLRGWADHLQNSDIKGQRHLNEKTRQQYETGKNAENFQQELLDRLPVGHPLRKRK
;
A
#
# COMPACT_ATOMS: atom_id res chain seq x y z
N MET A 1 -9.08 -7.44 8.42
CA MET A 1 -7.81 -8.10 8.77
C MET A 1 -6.91 -7.04 9.40
N THR A 2 -6.38 -7.29 10.58
CA THR A 2 -5.41 -6.41 11.25
C THR A 2 -4.04 -7.05 11.14
N TYR A 3 -3.13 -6.41 10.42
CA TYR A 3 -1.72 -6.84 10.33
C TYR A 3 -0.98 -6.33 11.57
N SER A 4 -0.14 -7.17 12.17
CA SER A 4 0.72 -6.81 13.31
C SER A 4 2.16 -6.48 12.89
N ARG A 5 2.54 -6.89 11.68
CA ARG A 5 3.87 -6.74 11.10
C ARG A 5 3.74 -6.17 9.69
N PHE A 6 4.68 -5.32 9.28
CA PHE A 6 4.67 -4.78 7.92
C PHE A 6 4.94 -5.86 6.87
N GLU A 7 5.67 -6.92 7.24
CA GLU A 7 6.00 -8.03 6.35
C GLU A 7 4.77 -8.83 5.92
N ASP A 8 3.70 -8.77 6.71
CA ASP A 8 2.43 -9.42 6.40
C ASP A 8 1.57 -8.58 5.43
N LEU A 9 1.94 -7.31 5.19
CA LEU A 9 1.21 -6.44 4.27
C LEU A 9 1.39 -6.93 2.82
N PRO A 10 0.30 -7.21 2.08
CA PRO A 10 0.40 -7.60 0.68
C PRO A 10 1.15 -6.58 -0.18
N VAL A 11 1.01 -5.30 0.14
CA VAL A 11 1.67 -4.22 -0.59
C VAL A 11 3.16 -4.16 -0.31
N TRP A 12 3.61 -4.55 0.89
CA TRP A 12 5.03 -4.63 1.21
C TRP A 12 5.67 -5.82 0.49
N GLN A 13 5.00 -6.98 0.47
CA GLN A 13 5.46 -8.18 -0.24
C GLN A 13 5.59 -7.93 -1.75
N GLU A 14 4.63 -7.21 -2.33
CA GLU A 14 4.68 -6.81 -3.73
C GLU A 14 5.81 -5.79 -3.99
N ALA A 15 6.03 -4.86 -3.07
CA ALA A 15 7.07 -3.84 -3.18
C ALA A 15 8.49 -4.42 -3.05
N ILE A 16 8.71 -5.37 -2.14
CA ILE A 16 10.03 -6.02 -2.02
C ILE A 16 10.30 -6.91 -3.25
N ARG A 17 9.27 -7.57 -3.78
CA ARG A 17 9.35 -8.30 -5.06
C ARG A 17 9.68 -7.37 -6.25
N LEU A 18 9.16 -6.14 -6.25
CA LEU A 18 9.53 -5.14 -7.23
C LEU A 18 11.02 -4.78 -7.11
N ALA A 19 11.52 -4.56 -5.89
CA ALA A 19 12.93 -4.26 -5.65
C ALA A 19 13.81 -5.41 -6.18
N ASP A 20 13.56 -6.64 -5.76
CA ASP A 20 14.32 -7.82 -6.21
C ASP A 20 14.35 -7.91 -7.75
N GLY A 21 13.19 -7.78 -8.40
CA GLY A 21 13.10 -7.82 -9.86
C GLY A 21 13.87 -6.70 -10.56
N ILE A 22 13.94 -5.51 -9.97
CA ILE A 22 14.73 -4.39 -10.50
C ILE A 22 16.22 -4.64 -10.32
N TYR A 23 16.67 -5.12 -9.16
CA TYR A 23 18.08 -5.47 -8.92
C TYR A 23 18.56 -6.59 -9.87
N ASP A 24 17.75 -7.63 -10.05
CA ASP A 24 18.05 -8.70 -11.00
C ASP A 24 18.14 -8.18 -12.45
N PHE A 25 17.21 -7.31 -12.84
CA PHE A 25 17.19 -6.70 -14.17
C PHE A 25 18.43 -5.82 -14.40
N THR A 26 18.78 -4.95 -13.45
CA THR A 26 19.91 -4.03 -13.62
C THR A 26 21.25 -4.76 -13.59
N GLU A 27 21.41 -5.78 -12.75
CA GLU A 27 22.64 -6.56 -12.69
C GLU A 27 22.83 -7.40 -13.95
N LYS A 28 21.78 -8.05 -14.45
CA LYS A 28 21.80 -8.81 -15.71
C LYS A 28 22.15 -7.92 -16.91
N HIS A 29 21.71 -6.66 -16.90
CA HIS A 29 21.89 -5.72 -18.01
C HIS A 29 22.93 -4.62 -17.73
N LYS A 30 23.83 -4.84 -16.76
CA LYS A 30 24.84 -3.86 -16.31
C LYS A 30 25.78 -3.32 -17.39
N LYS A 31 26.00 -4.07 -18.46
CA LYS A 31 26.86 -3.66 -19.58
C LYS A 31 26.19 -2.64 -20.50
N VAL A 32 24.86 -2.58 -20.47
CA VAL A 32 24.03 -1.76 -21.39
C VAL A 32 23.38 -0.59 -20.66
N LEU A 33 23.09 -0.77 -19.35
CA LEU A 33 22.58 0.30 -18.49
C LEU A 33 23.73 1.12 -17.91
N SER A 34 23.61 2.44 -17.93
CA SER A 34 24.57 3.31 -17.26
C SER A 34 24.47 3.16 -15.74
N TYR A 35 25.59 3.31 -15.04
CA TYR A 35 25.63 3.24 -13.58
C TYR A 35 24.61 4.19 -12.93
N SER A 36 24.54 5.43 -13.40
CA SER A 36 23.61 6.43 -12.87
C SER A 36 22.14 6.04 -13.03
N LEU A 37 21.76 5.37 -14.12
CA LEU A 37 20.39 4.90 -14.32
C LEU A 37 20.06 3.70 -13.44
N ARG A 38 21.01 2.77 -13.28
CA ARG A 38 20.88 1.63 -12.37
C ARG A 38 20.68 2.08 -10.93
N ASP A 39 21.55 2.95 -10.44
CA ASP A 39 21.47 3.49 -9.08
C ASP A 39 20.11 4.16 -8.82
N GLN A 40 19.65 5.00 -9.75
CA GLN A 40 18.37 5.70 -9.59
C GLN A 40 17.18 4.73 -9.53
N ILE A 41 17.11 3.75 -10.43
CA ILE A 41 15.98 2.81 -10.46
C ILE A 41 16.01 1.83 -9.29
N GLU A 42 17.18 1.36 -8.88
CA GLU A 42 17.36 0.48 -7.71
C GLU A 42 16.93 1.20 -6.42
N ARG A 43 17.37 2.45 -6.21
CA ARG A 43 16.96 3.26 -5.05
C ARG A 43 15.46 3.56 -5.06
N ALA A 44 14.88 3.90 -6.22
CA ALA A 44 13.45 4.15 -6.32
C ALA A 44 12.63 2.88 -6.02
N ALA A 45 13.06 1.70 -6.50
CA ALA A 45 12.37 0.44 -6.24
C ALA A 45 12.41 0.04 -4.76
N LEU A 46 13.59 0.06 -4.15
CA LEU A 46 13.77 -0.26 -2.73
C LEU A 46 13.04 0.74 -1.81
N SER A 47 12.95 2.00 -2.23
CA SER A 47 12.22 3.05 -1.51
C SER A 47 10.74 2.69 -1.30
N VAL A 48 10.11 1.93 -2.19
CA VAL A 48 8.68 1.56 -2.04
C VAL A 48 8.47 0.70 -0.80
N SER A 49 9.24 -0.38 -0.64
CA SER A 49 9.13 -1.27 0.53
C SER A 49 9.60 -0.58 1.82
N ASN A 50 10.66 0.22 1.73
CA ASN A 50 11.20 0.94 2.89
C ASN A 50 10.19 1.96 3.45
N ASN A 51 9.52 2.74 2.59
CA ASN A 51 8.51 3.68 3.04
C ASN A 51 7.26 2.97 3.57
N VAL A 52 6.88 1.82 3.01
CA VAL A 52 5.77 1.03 3.58
C VAL A 52 6.10 0.55 4.99
N ALA A 53 7.30 0.00 5.19
CA ALA A 53 7.76 -0.45 6.51
C ALA A 53 7.87 0.72 7.48
N GLU A 54 8.53 1.80 7.08
CA GLU A 54 8.71 2.98 7.93
C GLU A 54 7.36 3.58 8.34
N GLY A 55 6.43 3.76 7.39
CA GLY A 55 5.10 4.26 7.67
C GLY A 55 4.31 3.37 8.62
N PHE A 56 4.40 2.04 8.46
CA PHE A 56 3.71 1.07 9.31
C PHE A 56 4.20 1.12 10.76
N GLU A 57 5.49 1.32 10.98
CA GLU A 57 6.10 1.48 12.30
C GLU A 57 5.81 2.86 12.95
N ARG A 58 5.17 3.80 12.22
CA ARG A 58 4.77 5.10 12.79
C ARG A 58 3.48 5.00 13.60
N GLY A 59 3.37 5.92 14.57
CA GLY A 59 2.32 5.88 15.57
C GLY A 59 0.96 6.45 15.12
N THR A 60 0.93 7.32 14.10
CA THR A 60 -0.30 8.02 13.70
C THR A 60 -0.71 7.71 12.26
N THR A 61 -2.02 7.77 11.99
CA THR A 61 -2.56 7.59 10.64
C THR A 61 -2.02 8.63 9.65
N ASN A 62 -1.81 9.87 10.10
CA ASN A 62 -1.27 10.93 9.25
C ASN A 62 0.18 10.68 8.84
N GLU A 63 1.03 10.22 9.77
CA GLU A 63 2.40 9.82 9.45
C GLU A 63 2.39 8.64 8.46
N LEU A 64 1.60 7.60 8.74
CA LEU A 64 1.46 6.46 7.85
C LEU A 64 1.03 6.89 6.43
N LEU A 65 0.04 7.77 6.32
CA LEU A 65 -0.42 8.30 5.03
C LEU A 65 0.70 9.03 4.26
N MET A 66 1.49 9.86 4.95
CA MET A 66 2.63 10.55 4.33
C MET A 66 3.59 9.55 3.67
N PHE A 67 3.98 8.50 4.41
CA PHE A 67 4.86 7.45 3.92
C PHE A 67 4.24 6.63 2.77
N ILE A 68 2.94 6.34 2.83
CA ILE A 68 2.22 5.67 1.72
C ILE A 68 2.27 6.50 0.43
N TYR A 69 2.12 7.82 0.53
CA TYR A 69 2.23 8.69 -0.65
C TYR A 69 3.65 8.76 -1.20
N ILE A 70 4.67 8.76 -0.34
CA ILE A 70 6.08 8.67 -0.79
C ILE A 70 6.32 7.35 -1.50
N ALA A 71 5.91 6.21 -0.91
CA ALA A 71 6.03 4.89 -1.53
C ALA A 71 5.36 4.84 -2.91
N ARG A 72 4.17 5.45 -3.04
CA ARG A 72 3.42 5.51 -4.30
C ARG A 72 4.12 6.39 -5.33
N GLY A 73 4.75 7.49 -4.89
CA GLY A 73 5.61 8.33 -5.71
C GLY A 73 6.79 7.54 -6.27
N SER A 74 7.53 6.83 -5.41
CA SER A 74 8.66 5.99 -5.81
C SER A 74 8.25 4.87 -6.79
N ALA A 75 7.09 4.23 -6.59
CA ALA A 75 6.57 3.26 -7.57
C ALA A 75 6.27 3.91 -8.95
N GLY A 76 5.82 5.16 -8.95
CA GLY A 76 5.65 5.97 -10.16
C GLY A 76 6.99 6.30 -10.85
N GLU A 77 8.03 6.61 -10.09
CA GLU A 77 9.38 6.85 -10.61
C GLU A 77 9.97 5.61 -11.29
N VAL A 78 9.83 4.43 -10.67
CA VAL A 78 10.23 3.15 -11.28
C VAL A 78 9.54 2.96 -12.62
N ARG A 79 8.21 3.15 -12.69
CA ARG A 79 7.45 3.03 -13.96
C ARG A 79 7.94 4.03 -15.00
N SER A 80 8.19 5.27 -14.60
CA SER A 80 8.69 6.31 -15.50
C SER A 80 10.05 5.93 -16.10
N MET A 81 10.98 5.46 -15.28
CA MET A 81 12.30 5.00 -15.74
C MET A 81 12.22 3.75 -16.62
N LEU A 82 11.34 2.80 -16.30
CA LEU A 82 11.08 1.64 -17.16
C LEU A 82 10.55 2.04 -18.54
N CYS A 83 9.64 3.01 -18.61
CA CYS A 83 9.19 3.59 -19.89
C CYS A 83 10.32 4.28 -20.65
N PHE A 84 11.24 4.96 -19.94
CA PHE A 84 12.42 5.54 -20.57
C PHE A 84 13.35 4.47 -21.16
N ILE A 85 13.63 3.39 -20.41
CA ILE A 85 14.45 2.25 -20.84
C ILE A 85 13.82 1.58 -22.07
N GLU A 86 12.52 1.30 -22.04
CA GLU A 86 11.75 0.66 -23.12
C GLU A 86 11.89 1.37 -24.48
N ARG A 87 12.09 2.70 -24.46
CA ARG A 87 12.22 3.53 -25.68
C ARG A 87 13.61 3.52 -26.31
N ARG A 88 14.63 2.96 -25.64
CA ARG A 88 15.99 2.94 -26.20
C ARG A 88 16.14 1.72 -27.10
N GLN A 89 16.78 1.91 -28.25
CA GLN A 89 17.03 0.85 -29.22
C GLN A 89 17.78 -0.36 -28.63
N GLY A 90 18.69 -0.12 -27.69
CA GLY A 90 19.46 -1.18 -27.02
C GLY A 90 18.65 -2.13 -26.13
N PHE A 91 17.36 -1.84 -25.87
CA PHE A 91 16.50 -2.63 -24.99
C PHE A 91 15.26 -3.20 -25.69
N ILE A 92 15.21 -3.20 -27.02
CA ILE A 92 14.04 -3.68 -27.78
C ILE A 92 13.65 -5.13 -27.46
N ASN A 93 14.65 -5.97 -27.15
CA ASN A 93 14.46 -7.38 -26.79
C ASN A 93 14.03 -7.58 -25.33
N LEU A 94 13.96 -6.52 -24.53
CA LEU A 94 13.60 -6.58 -23.10
C LEU A 94 12.17 -6.14 -22.81
N LYS A 95 11.36 -5.85 -23.84
CA LYS A 95 9.98 -5.35 -23.69
C LYS A 95 9.12 -6.20 -22.76
N SER A 96 9.20 -7.53 -22.85
CA SER A 96 8.45 -8.42 -21.96
C SER A 96 8.87 -8.24 -20.49
N GLN A 97 10.17 -8.30 -20.20
CA GLN A 97 10.69 -8.12 -18.83
C GLN A 97 10.35 -6.75 -18.26
N ILE A 98 10.45 -5.70 -19.08
CA ILE A 98 10.09 -4.33 -18.69
C ILE A 98 8.58 -4.23 -18.41
N SER A 99 7.74 -4.87 -19.23
CA SER A 99 6.29 -4.92 -19.03
C SER A 99 5.95 -5.61 -17.70
N ASP A 100 6.59 -6.73 -17.39
CA ASP A 100 6.36 -7.45 -16.13
C ASP A 100 6.68 -6.56 -14.93
N LEU A 101 7.84 -5.90 -14.93
CA LEU A 101 8.24 -4.97 -13.86
C LEU A 101 7.29 -3.78 -13.73
N LYS A 102 6.81 -3.23 -14.86
CA LYS A 102 5.79 -2.16 -14.86
C LYS A 102 4.50 -2.63 -14.20
N SER A 103 4.04 -3.85 -14.49
CA SER A 103 2.85 -4.42 -13.88
C SER A 103 2.98 -4.60 -12.37
N ILE A 104 4.15 -5.00 -11.86
CA ILE A 104 4.40 -5.08 -10.41
C ILE A 104 4.36 -3.68 -9.77
N ALA A 105 4.99 -2.68 -10.38
CA ALA A 105 4.96 -1.31 -9.88
C ALA A 105 3.54 -0.69 -9.92
N GLU A 106 2.73 -1.05 -10.91
CA GLU A 106 1.30 -0.69 -10.98
C GLU A 106 0.48 -1.37 -9.89
N SER A 107 0.74 -2.64 -9.63
CA SER A 107 0.14 -3.39 -8.52
C SER A 107 0.43 -2.70 -7.19
N CYS A 108 1.69 -2.35 -6.90
CA CYS A 108 2.07 -1.56 -5.73
C CYS A 108 1.28 -0.25 -5.66
N SER A 109 1.26 0.51 -6.76
CA SER A 109 0.57 1.81 -6.83
C SER A 109 -0.93 1.71 -6.54
N ARG A 110 -1.61 0.66 -7.01
CA ARG A 110 -3.04 0.43 -6.75
C ARG A 110 -3.29 0.03 -5.30
N GLN A 111 -2.47 -0.87 -4.75
CA GLN A 111 -2.60 -1.32 -3.36
C GLN A 111 -2.37 -0.17 -2.38
N LEU A 112 -1.31 0.63 -2.60
CA LEU A 112 -1.03 1.84 -1.81
C LEU A 112 -2.17 2.85 -1.89
N ARG A 113 -2.75 3.06 -3.08
CA ARG A 113 -3.90 3.96 -3.24
C ARG A 113 -5.11 3.46 -2.46
N GLY A 114 -5.47 2.19 -2.60
CA GLY A 114 -6.60 1.61 -1.88
C GLY A 114 -6.40 1.65 -0.36
N TRP A 115 -5.17 1.45 0.11
CA TRP A 115 -4.86 1.57 1.54
C TRP A 115 -4.95 3.01 2.03
N ALA A 116 -4.40 3.98 1.29
CA ALA A 116 -4.54 5.40 1.63
C ALA A 116 -6.01 5.83 1.69
N ASP A 117 -6.80 5.46 0.68
CA ASP A 117 -8.23 5.77 0.62
C ASP A 117 -8.96 5.13 1.83
N HIS A 118 -8.61 3.91 2.24
CA HIS A 118 -9.18 3.29 3.44
C HIS A 118 -8.82 4.04 4.73
N LEU A 119 -7.55 4.42 4.90
CA LEU A 119 -7.06 5.13 6.09
C LEU A 119 -7.68 6.53 6.21
N GLN A 120 -7.85 7.25 5.10
CA GLN A 120 -8.46 8.58 5.09
C GLN A 120 -9.93 8.57 5.50
N ASN A 121 -10.62 7.45 5.26
CA ASN A 121 -12.04 7.27 5.60
C ASN A 121 -12.24 6.52 6.93
N SER A 122 -11.18 6.30 7.71
CA SER A 122 -11.22 5.59 8.99
C SER A 122 -11.22 6.56 10.17
N ASP A 123 -12.05 6.30 11.18
CA ASP A 123 -12.05 7.05 12.44
C ASP A 123 -10.83 6.74 13.33
N ILE A 124 -10.01 5.76 12.95
CA ILE A 124 -8.82 5.34 13.68
C ILE A 124 -7.69 6.34 13.46
N LYS A 125 -7.32 7.08 14.51
CA LYS A 125 -6.24 8.09 14.48
C LYS A 125 -4.81 7.52 14.49
N GLY A 126 -4.68 6.19 14.62
CA GLY A 126 -3.40 5.46 14.58
C GLY A 126 -3.11 4.70 15.88
N GLN A 127 -2.12 3.82 15.84
CA GLN A 127 -1.76 2.93 16.97
C GLN A 127 -1.37 3.70 18.24
N ARG A 128 -0.72 4.86 18.11
CA ARG A 128 -0.33 5.73 19.24
C ARG A 128 -1.51 6.32 20.00
N HIS A 129 -2.66 6.46 19.35
CA HIS A 129 -3.90 6.92 19.98
C HIS A 129 -4.77 5.77 20.49
N LEU A 130 -4.45 4.53 20.14
CA LEU A 130 -5.08 3.31 20.66
C LEU A 130 -4.40 2.91 21.98
N ASN A 131 -4.69 3.62 23.06
CA ASN A 131 -4.45 3.08 24.40
C ASN A 131 -5.58 2.12 24.80
N GLU A 132 -5.35 1.23 25.77
CA GLU A 132 -6.29 0.19 26.21
C GLU A 132 -7.70 0.74 26.46
N LYS A 133 -7.77 1.94 27.05
CA LYS A 133 -9.01 2.66 27.35
C LYS A 133 -9.75 3.12 26.09
N THR A 134 -9.05 3.66 25.09
CA THR A 134 -9.64 4.08 23.82
C THR A 134 -10.07 2.86 22.99
N ARG A 135 -9.30 1.76 23.06
CA ARG A 135 -9.66 0.47 22.43
C ARG A 135 -10.94 -0.10 23.03
N GLN A 136 -11.04 -0.15 24.35
CA GLN A 136 -12.26 -0.57 25.05
C GLN A 136 -13.46 0.33 24.75
N GLN A 137 -13.28 1.66 24.70
CA GLN A 137 -14.36 2.59 24.35
C GLN A 137 -14.85 2.37 22.91
N TYR A 138 -13.93 2.19 21.96
CA TYR A 138 -14.27 1.88 20.57
C TYR A 138 -15.02 0.55 20.44
N GLU A 139 -14.52 -0.51 21.10
CA GLU A 139 -15.18 -1.82 21.12
C GLU A 139 -16.56 -1.77 21.79
N THR A 140 -16.69 -1.03 22.90
CA THR A 140 -17.97 -0.85 23.59
C THR A 140 -18.98 -0.08 22.74
N GLY A 141 -18.54 1.01 22.07
CA GLY A 141 -19.39 1.79 21.17
C GLY A 141 -19.88 0.97 19.98
N LYS A 142 -18.96 0.22 19.34
CA LYS A 142 -19.29 -0.66 18.22
C LYS A 142 -20.22 -1.80 18.63
N ASN A 143 -20.03 -2.37 19.82
CA ASN A 143 -20.92 -3.39 20.37
C ASN A 143 -22.31 -2.83 20.67
N ALA A 144 -22.40 -1.61 21.22
CA ALA A 144 -23.67 -0.93 21.47
C ALA A 144 -24.43 -0.64 20.17
N GLU A 145 -23.74 -0.15 19.14
CA GLU A 145 -24.34 0.09 17.81
C GLU A 145 -24.85 -1.21 17.18
N ASN A 146 -24.05 -2.27 17.21
CA ASN A 146 -24.44 -3.58 16.69
C ASN A 146 -25.65 -4.15 17.45
N PHE A 147 -25.67 -4.05 18.77
CA PHE A 147 -26.77 -4.52 19.60
C PHE A 147 -28.04 -3.70 19.35
N GLN A 148 -27.93 -2.38 19.26
CA GLN A 148 -29.05 -1.52 18.91
C GLN A 148 -29.60 -1.87 17.52
N GLN A 149 -28.73 -2.15 16.57
CA GLN A 149 -29.14 -2.56 15.23
C GLN A 149 -29.84 -3.92 15.23
N GLU A 150 -29.36 -4.88 16.03
CA GLU A 150 -30.02 -6.17 16.23
C GLU A 150 -31.40 -6.03 16.86
N LEU A 151 -31.55 -5.15 17.86
CA LEU A 151 -32.85 -4.82 18.45
C LEU A 151 -33.81 -4.24 17.40
N LEU A 152 -33.33 -3.31 16.57
CA LEU A 152 -34.15 -2.72 15.50
C LEU A 152 -34.58 -3.77 14.47
N ASP A 153 -33.72 -4.73 14.14
CA ASP A 153 -34.02 -5.79 13.17
C ASP A 153 -35.01 -6.84 13.70
N ARG A 154 -35.05 -7.04 15.03
CA ARG A 154 -36.01 -7.92 15.74
C ARG A 154 -37.41 -7.31 15.91
N LEU A 155 -37.59 -6.01 15.62
CA LEU A 155 -38.90 -5.36 15.71
C LEU A 155 -39.93 -6.00 14.76
N PRO A 156 -41.24 -5.91 15.02
CA PRO A 156 -42.27 -6.43 14.12
C PRO A 156 -42.20 -5.84 12.70
N VAL A 157 -42.63 -6.60 11.70
CA VAL A 157 -42.68 -6.13 10.30
C VAL A 157 -43.67 -4.96 10.24
N GLY A 158 -43.23 -3.81 9.73
CA GLY A 158 -44.04 -2.57 9.68
C GLY A 158 -43.84 -1.61 10.86
N HIS A 159 -43.03 -1.96 11.86
CA HIS A 159 -42.69 -1.05 12.95
C HIS A 159 -41.94 0.19 12.43
N PRO A 160 -42.30 1.42 12.82
CA PRO A 160 -41.76 2.67 12.25
C PRO A 160 -40.24 2.82 12.41
N LEU A 161 -39.66 2.17 13.42
CA LEU A 161 -38.22 2.18 13.68
C LEU A 161 -37.44 1.00 13.08
N ARG A 162 -38.12 -0.01 12.51
CA ARG A 162 -37.45 -1.15 11.89
C ARG A 162 -36.84 -0.70 10.56
N LYS A 163 -35.52 -0.82 10.41
CA LYS A 163 -34.89 -0.48 9.13
C LYS A 163 -35.41 -1.44 8.05
N ARG A 164 -36.01 -0.89 6.99
CA ARG A 164 -36.37 -1.65 5.79
C ARG A 164 -35.07 -2.05 5.09
N LYS A 165 -34.78 -3.35 5.05
CA LYS A 165 -33.86 -3.89 4.05
C LYS A 165 -34.56 -3.92 2.70
#